data_AF-A0A9Q4F071-F1
#
_entry.id   AF-A0A9Q4F071-F1
#
_cell.length_a   1.000
_cell.length_b   1.000
_cell.length_c   1.000
_cell.angle_alpha   90.00
_cell.angle_beta   90.00
_cell.angle_gamma   90.00
#
_symmetry.space_group_name_H-M   'P 1'
#
loop_
_entity.id
_entity.type
_entity.pdbx_description
1 polymer ?
#
loop_
_entity_poly.entity_id
_entity_poly.type
_entity_poly.pdbx_seq_one_letter_code
_entity_poly.pdbx_strand_id
1 'polypeptide(L)'
;MEYLEMFFELDFVSIILAIVTILLAWQFLDKLLVWFWEKTGIEFRHIRKRREEHELLMKTAENLSRLQEQHQEDVERVTQNDREMQQEFSEFVEELKSALTAQREQMDIYAQNRINDREKSREVQRELSESIDKLAEGAEERKKQIKALMCGSMELLGDKIDQRFSKYVAMNGIPENEVSEFDGLFFAYKLLNGNHGREQKYKYVKEHLPVLPVEINPVYDEENTEK
;
A
#
# COMPACT_ATOMS: atom_id res chain seq x y z
N MET A 1 -30.53 124.56 -41.38
CA MET A 1 -29.39 125.47 -41.59
C MET A 1 -29.61 126.70 -40.72
N GLU A 2 -29.61 126.52 -39.39
CA GLU A 2 -29.70 127.60 -38.39
C GLU A 2 -28.94 127.13 -37.11
N TYR A 3 -29.06 125.85 -36.74
CA TYR A 3 -28.25 125.23 -35.67
C TYR A 3 -26.76 125.03 -36.01
N LEU A 4 -26.38 125.10 -37.29
CA LEU A 4 -24.98 124.92 -37.73
C LEU A 4 -24.19 126.24 -37.71
N GLU A 5 -24.85 127.40 -37.83
CA GLU A 5 -24.18 128.71 -37.78
C GLU A 5 -23.93 129.17 -36.34
N MET A 6 -24.85 128.87 -35.41
CA MET A 6 -24.65 129.13 -33.98
C MET A 6 -23.54 128.25 -33.35
N PHE A 7 -23.07 127.21 -34.06
CA PHE A 7 -21.98 126.34 -33.62
C PHE A 7 -20.58 126.96 -33.85
N PHE A 8 -20.48 128.00 -34.70
CA PHE A 8 -19.20 128.63 -35.08
C PHE A 8 -18.90 129.95 -34.33
N GLU A 9 -19.81 130.47 -33.51
CA GLU A 9 -19.53 131.56 -32.55
C GLU A 9 -18.90 131.05 -31.24
N LEU A 10 -18.82 129.74 -31.05
CA LEU A 10 -18.11 129.14 -29.92
C LEU A 10 -16.60 129.19 -30.17
N ASP A 11 -15.90 129.95 -29.31
CA ASP A 11 -14.44 130.09 -29.29
C ASP A 11 -13.76 128.72 -29.50
N PHE A 12 -12.89 128.60 -30.51
CA PHE A 12 -12.27 127.33 -30.93
C PHE A 12 -11.57 126.60 -29.76
N VAL A 13 -11.11 127.37 -28.78
CA VAL A 13 -10.53 126.91 -27.51
C VAL A 13 -11.54 126.15 -26.64
N SER A 14 -12.79 126.60 -26.59
CA SER A 14 -13.87 125.95 -25.81
C SER A 14 -14.26 124.58 -26.38
N ILE A 15 -14.26 124.41 -27.71
CA ILE A 15 -14.56 123.12 -28.34
C ILE A 15 -13.46 122.09 -28.05
N ILE A 16 -12.19 122.51 -28.11
CA ILE A 16 -11.05 121.63 -27.77
C ILE A 16 -11.12 121.22 -26.29
N LEU A 17 -11.42 122.16 -25.38
CA LEU A 17 -11.62 121.85 -23.96
C LEU A 17 -12.79 120.89 -23.73
N ALA A 18 -13.89 121.02 -24.48
CA ALA A 18 -15.03 120.10 -24.42
C ALA A 18 -14.65 118.68 -24.88
N ILE A 19 -13.89 118.54 -25.95
CA ILE A 19 -13.44 117.23 -26.45
C ILE A 19 -12.45 116.59 -25.45
N VAL A 20 -11.51 117.37 -24.90
CA VAL A 20 -10.56 116.88 -23.90
C VAL A 20 -11.27 116.46 -22.62
N THR A 21 -12.28 117.20 -22.17
CA THR A 21 -13.09 116.83 -21.00
C THR A 21 -13.92 115.57 -21.23
N ILE A 22 -14.46 115.36 -22.43
CA ILE A 22 -15.17 114.12 -22.79
C ILE A 22 -14.21 112.92 -22.83
N LEU A 23 -13.01 113.09 -23.41
CA LEU A 23 -12.00 112.02 -23.45
C LEU A 23 -11.50 111.65 -22.06
N LEU A 24 -11.25 112.64 -21.20
CA LEU A 24 -10.90 112.41 -19.79
C LEU A 24 -12.05 111.77 -19.02
N ALA A 25 -13.29 112.21 -19.24
CA ALA A 25 -14.48 111.63 -18.63
C ALA A 25 -14.67 110.16 -19.05
N TRP A 26 -14.44 109.83 -20.33
CA TRP A 26 -14.49 108.46 -20.84
C TRP A 26 -13.43 107.56 -20.17
N GLN A 27 -12.19 108.04 -20.11
CA GLN A 27 -11.10 107.31 -19.48
C GLN A 27 -11.33 107.12 -17.96
N PHE A 28 -12.00 108.08 -17.33
CA PHE A 28 -12.41 107.98 -15.93
C PHE A 28 -13.60 107.03 -15.75
N LEU A 29 -14.50 106.95 -16.73
CA LEU A 29 -15.64 106.03 -16.75
C LEU A 29 -15.19 104.57 -16.79
N ASP A 30 -14.20 104.24 -17.62
CA ASP A 30 -13.62 102.90 -17.70
C ASP A 30 -12.99 102.48 -16.36
N LYS A 31 -12.27 103.41 -15.71
CA LYS A 31 -11.69 103.16 -14.37
C LYS A 31 -12.75 103.03 -13.29
N LEU A 32 -13.80 103.85 -13.32
CA LEU A 32 -14.93 103.78 -12.39
C LEU A 32 -15.71 102.47 -12.55
N LEU A 33 -15.92 102.01 -13.79
CA LEU A 33 -16.55 100.73 -14.07
C LEU A 33 -15.69 99.60 -13.49
N VAL A 34 -14.40 99.51 -13.85
CA VAL A 34 -13.51 98.47 -13.33
C VAL A 34 -13.48 98.46 -11.79
N TRP A 35 -13.36 99.64 -11.17
CA TRP A 35 -13.42 99.78 -9.71
C TRP A 35 -14.79 99.39 -9.13
N PHE A 36 -15.89 99.74 -9.79
CA PHE A 36 -17.25 99.39 -9.39
C PHE A 36 -17.48 97.87 -9.48
N TRP A 37 -16.96 97.21 -10.53
CA TRP A 37 -17.00 95.75 -10.68
C TRP A 37 -16.14 95.05 -9.61
N GLU A 38 -14.95 95.58 -9.27
CA GLU A 38 -14.15 95.09 -8.15
C GLU A 38 -14.81 95.30 -6.78
N LYS A 39 -15.46 96.45 -6.55
CA LYS A 39 -16.09 96.81 -5.27
C LYS A 39 -17.43 96.10 -5.02
N THR A 40 -18.17 95.79 -6.09
CA THR A 40 -19.47 95.09 -6.01
C THR A 40 -19.34 93.57 -6.00
N GLY A 41 -18.14 93.02 -6.23
CA GLY A 41 -17.89 91.58 -6.08
C GLY A 41 -18.65 90.70 -7.07
N ILE A 42 -19.07 91.24 -8.21
CA ILE A 42 -19.80 90.48 -9.23
C ILE A 42 -18.76 89.70 -10.06
N GLU A 43 -18.51 88.45 -9.65
CA GLU A 43 -17.65 87.54 -10.38
C GLU A 43 -18.24 87.24 -11.77
N PHE A 44 -17.51 87.58 -12.83
CA PHE A 44 -17.91 87.32 -14.21
C PHE A 44 -18.15 85.81 -14.43
N ARG A 45 -19.33 85.42 -14.94
CA ARG A 45 -19.73 84.00 -15.14
C ARG A 45 -18.72 83.15 -15.93
N HIS A 46 -17.88 83.78 -16.76
CA HIS A 46 -16.79 83.11 -17.49
C HIS A 46 -15.61 82.69 -16.61
N ILE A 47 -15.26 83.46 -15.58
CA ILE A 47 -14.17 83.11 -14.67
C ILE A 47 -14.57 81.91 -13.81
N ARG A 48 -15.83 81.85 -13.36
CA ARG A 48 -16.38 80.70 -12.65
C ARG A 48 -16.40 79.43 -13.52
N LYS A 49 -16.86 79.54 -14.77
CA LYS A 49 -16.92 78.40 -15.71
C LYS A 49 -15.53 77.82 -16.01
N ARG A 50 -14.50 78.66 -16.17
CA ARG A 50 -13.11 78.20 -16.37
C ARG A 50 -12.52 77.51 -15.14
N ARG A 51 -12.90 77.89 -13.92
CA ARG A 51 -12.50 77.16 -12.70
C ARG A 51 -13.19 75.80 -12.60
N GLU A 52 -14.49 75.74 -12.89
CA GLU A 52 -15.25 74.49 -12.90
C GLU A 52 -14.71 73.50 -13.94
N GLU A 53 -14.38 73.99 -15.15
CA GLU A 53 -13.75 73.18 -16.21
C GLU A 53 -12.34 72.72 -15.81
N HIS A 54 -11.51 73.58 -15.19
CA HIS A 54 -10.21 73.16 -14.69
C HIS A 54 -10.33 72.16 -13.54
N GLU A 55 -11.28 72.33 -12.62
CA GLU A 55 -11.49 71.39 -11.52
C GLU A 55 -11.98 70.03 -12.04
N LEU A 56 -12.86 70.03 -13.05
CA LEU A 56 -13.30 68.81 -13.73
C LEU A 56 -12.15 68.14 -14.48
N LEU A 57 -11.33 68.89 -15.20
CA LEU A 57 -10.16 68.35 -15.90
C LEU A 57 -9.12 67.81 -14.92
N MET A 58 -8.92 68.50 -13.79
CA MET A 58 -8.00 68.07 -12.73
C MET A 58 -8.50 66.78 -12.08
N LYS A 59 -9.79 66.69 -11.72
CA LYS A 59 -10.43 65.46 -11.23
C LYS A 59 -10.41 64.33 -12.25
N THR A 60 -10.57 64.65 -13.54
CA THR A 60 -10.52 63.64 -14.60
C THR A 60 -9.10 63.12 -14.78
N ALA A 61 -8.10 64.00 -14.76
CA ALA A 61 -6.69 63.64 -14.82
C ALA A 61 -6.27 62.82 -13.59
N GLU A 62 -6.73 63.20 -12.39
CA GLU A 62 -6.48 62.47 -11.14
C GLU A 62 -7.15 61.10 -11.11
N ASN A 63 -8.40 60.99 -11.60
CA ASN A 63 -9.07 59.71 -11.73
C ASN A 63 -8.39 58.82 -12.79
N LEU A 64 -7.91 59.40 -13.90
CA LEU A 64 -7.14 58.67 -14.91
C LEU A 64 -5.81 58.18 -14.36
N SER A 65 -5.08 59.00 -13.61
CA SER A 65 -3.83 58.58 -12.97
C SER A 65 -4.08 57.47 -11.95
N ARG A 66 -5.13 57.58 -11.14
CA ARG A 66 -5.53 56.55 -10.17
C ARG A 66 -5.94 55.24 -10.84
N LEU A 67 -6.68 55.33 -11.94
CA LEU A 67 -7.08 54.14 -12.72
C LEU A 67 -5.86 53.47 -13.37
N GLN A 68 -4.91 54.26 -13.86
CA GLN A 68 -3.67 53.73 -14.45
C GLN A 68 -2.81 53.03 -13.39
N GLU A 69 -2.74 53.57 -12.17
CA GLU A 69 -2.04 52.97 -11.04
C GLU A 69 -2.71 51.66 -10.58
N GLN A 70 -4.04 51.63 -10.45
CA GLN A 70 -4.79 50.40 -10.17
C GLN A 70 -4.61 49.35 -11.28
N HIS A 71 -4.61 49.77 -12.55
CA HIS A 71 -4.43 48.83 -13.65
C HIS A 71 -3.04 48.22 -13.64
N GLN A 72 -2.01 48.99 -13.30
CA GLN A 72 -0.65 48.49 -13.14
C GLN A 72 -0.57 47.47 -12.00
N GLU A 73 -1.17 47.78 -10.84
CA GLU A 73 -1.23 46.84 -9.71
C GLU A 73 -2.01 45.55 -10.05
N ASP A 74 -3.14 45.67 -10.75
CA ASP A 74 -3.96 44.51 -11.14
C ASP A 74 -3.21 43.61 -12.14
N VAL A 75 -2.49 44.19 -13.10
CA VAL A 75 -1.65 43.44 -14.04
C VAL A 75 -0.51 42.73 -13.31
N GLU A 76 0.14 43.39 -12.35
CA GLU A 76 1.21 42.78 -11.55
C GLU A 76 0.68 41.62 -10.69
N ARG A 77 -0.48 41.80 -10.03
CA ARG A 77 -1.15 40.76 -9.25
C ARG A 77 -1.56 39.56 -10.08
N VAL A 78 -2.17 39.78 -11.23
CA VAL A 78 -2.58 38.69 -12.13
C VAL A 78 -1.35 37.97 -12.66
N THR A 79 -0.30 38.70 -13.05
CA THR A 79 0.93 38.09 -13.56
C THR A 79 1.63 37.27 -12.48
N GLN A 80 1.60 37.72 -11.22
CA GLN A 80 2.16 36.98 -10.10
C GLN A 80 1.33 35.73 -9.78
N ASN A 81 0.00 35.85 -9.71
CA ASN A 81 -0.88 34.70 -9.52
C ASN A 81 -0.72 33.65 -10.63
N ASP A 82 -0.60 34.06 -11.89
CA ASP A 82 -0.37 33.14 -13.00
C ASP A 82 0.95 32.37 -12.86
N ARG A 83 2.01 33.03 -12.35
CA ARG A 83 3.29 32.36 -12.08
C ARG A 83 3.18 31.37 -10.93
N GLU A 84 2.54 31.77 -9.83
CA GLU A 84 2.31 30.90 -8.67
C GLU A 84 1.47 29.67 -9.07
N MET A 85 0.39 29.88 -9.82
CA MET A 85 -0.46 28.81 -10.33
C MET A 85 0.27 27.85 -11.28
N GLN A 86 1.15 28.37 -12.14
CA GLN A 86 1.98 27.53 -13.01
C GLN A 86 3.00 26.70 -12.21
N GLN A 87 3.58 27.28 -11.15
CA GLN A 87 4.50 26.55 -10.27
C GLN A 87 3.77 25.44 -9.51
N GLU A 88 2.66 25.75 -8.84
CA GLU A 88 1.85 24.75 -8.13
C GLU A 88 1.37 23.63 -9.06
N PHE A 89 0.93 23.98 -10.27
CA PHE A 89 0.52 22.98 -11.25
C PHE A 89 1.70 22.09 -11.70
N SER A 90 2.88 22.68 -11.92
CA SER A 90 4.08 21.92 -12.26
C SER A 90 4.48 20.96 -11.14
N GLU A 91 4.45 21.43 -9.89
CA GLU A 91 4.74 20.60 -8.71
C GLU A 91 3.74 19.45 -8.58
N PHE A 92 2.45 19.73 -8.73
CA PHE A 92 1.40 18.72 -8.71
C PHE A 92 1.57 17.67 -9.81
N VAL A 93 1.92 18.09 -11.03
CA VAL A 93 2.15 17.16 -12.15
C VAL A 93 3.36 16.26 -11.88
N GLU A 94 4.44 16.79 -11.29
CA GLU A 94 5.59 15.99 -10.91
C GLU A 94 5.28 15.01 -9.78
N GLU A 95 4.52 15.43 -8.76
CA GLU A 95 4.05 14.53 -7.69
C GLU A 95 3.16 13.41 -8.26
N LEU A 96 2.23 13.75 -9.16
CA LEU A 96 1.38 12.76 -9.83
C LEU A 96 2.19 11.76 -10.65
N LYS A 97 3.17 12.22 -11.42
CA LYS A 97 4.06 11.32 -12.18
C LYS A 97 4.82 10.39 -11.24
N SER A 98 5.40 10.94 -10.17
CA SER A 98 6.13 10.16 -9.18
C SER A 98 5.22 9.09 -8.54
N ALA A 99 4.04 9.48 -8.08
CA ALA A 99 3.05 8.57 -7.50
C ALA A 99 2.63 7.47 -8.48
N LEU A 100 2.38 7.82 -9.75
CA LEU A 100 2.01 6.85 -10.79
C LEU A 100 3.16 5.88 -11.10
N THR A 101 4.40 6.35 -11.13
CA THR A 101 5.57 5.47 -11.29
C THR A 101 5.75 4.51 -10.12
N ALA A 102 5.62 4.99 -8.89
CA ALA A 102 5.69 4.16 -7.69
C ALA A 102 4.56 3.11 -7.66
N GLN A 103 3.34 3.50 -8.02
CA GLN A 103 2.20 2.57 -8.11
C GLN A 103 2.43 1.50 -9.19
N ARG A 104 2.98 1.88 -10.35
CA ARG A 104 3.31 0.94 -11.42
C ARG A 104 4.36 -0.08 -10.97
N GLU A 105 5.41 0.38 -10.30
CA GLU A 105 6.46 -0.50 -9.77
C GLU A 105 5.91 -1.49 -8.74
N GLN A 106 5.07 -1.02 -7.81
CA GLN A 106 4.39 -1.91 -6.86
C GLN A 106 3.50 -2.93 -7.55
N MET A 107 2.77 -2.53 -8.59
CA MET A 107 1.91 -3.42 -9.37
C MET A 107 2.72 -4.48 -10.11
N ASP A 108 3.88 -4.13 -10.66
CA ASP A 108 4.79 -5.07 -11.32
C ASP A 108 5.39 -6.06 -10.30
N ILE A 109 5.80 -5.59 -9.12
CA ILE A 109 6.27 -6.44 -8.02
C ILE A 109 5.17 -7.42 -7.60
N TYR A 110 3.94 -6.94 -7.42
CA TYR A 110 2.80 -7.78 -7.05
C TYR A 110 2.49 -8.84 -8.13
N ALA A 111 2.55 -8.45 -9.41
CA ALA A 111 2.35 -9.37 -10.52
C ALA A 111 3.42 -10.48 -10.54
N GLN A 112 4.69 -10.13 -10.31
CA GLN A 112 5.79 -11.09 -10.25
C GLN A 112 5.68 -12.02 -9.05
N ASN A 113 5.40 -11.49 -7.86
CA ASN A 113 5.21 -12.29 -6.65
C ASN A 113 4.08 -13.32 -6.85
N ARG A 114 2.96 -12.92 -7.44
CA ARG A 114 1.85 -13.84 -7.73
C ARG A 114 2.23 -14.97 -8.69
N ILE A 115 3.07 -14.71 -9.69
CA ILE A 115 3.58 -15.74 -10.60
C ILE A 115 4.50 -16.69 -9.85
N ASN A 116 5.44 -16.16 -9.09
CA ASN A 116 6.41 -16.93 -8.29
C ASN A 116 5.71 -17.81 -7.24
N ASP A 117 4.73 -17.27 -6.51
CA ASP A 117 3.95 -18.01 -5.51
C ASP A 117 3.19 -19.17 -6.14
N ARG A 118 2.66 -18.97 -7.35
CA ARG A 118 1.98 -20.03 -8.11
C ARG A 118 2.96 -21.12 -8.55
N GLU A 119 4.17 -20.75 -8.95
CA GLU A 119 5.21 -21.70 -9.34
C GLU A 119 5.71 -22.52 -8.16
N LYS A 120 6.06 -21.86 -7.04
CA LYS A 120 6.42 -22.51 -5.78
C LYS A 120 5.32 -23.45 -5.28
N SER A 121 4.06 -23.04 -5.37
CA SER A 121 2.94 -23.89 -4.98
C SER A 121 2.86 -25.16 -5.83
N ARG A 122 3.14 -25.07 -7.13
CA ARG A 122 3.19 -26.24 -8.02
C ARG A 122 4.38 -27.15 -7.69
N GLU A 123 5.53 -26.57 -7.39
CA GLU A 123 6.72 -27.32 -6.98
C GLU A 123 6.47 -28.09 -5.69
N VAL A 124 5.95 -27.43 -4.65
CA VAL A 124 5.57 -28.07 -3.38
C VAL A 124 4.56 -29.19 -3.59
N GLN A 125 3.56 -29.00 -4.46
CA GLN A 125 2.60 -30.06 -4.78
C GLN A 125 3.26 -31.27 -5.47
N ARG A 126 4.19 -31.02 -6.39
CA ARG A 126 4.93 -32.09 -7.08
C ARG A 126 5.81 -32.85 -6.09
N GLU A 127 6.60 -32.16 -5.27
CA GLU A 127 7.45 -32.78 -4.24
C GLU A 127 6.63 -33.61 -3.25
N LEU A 128 5.49 -33.07 -2.81
CA LEU A 128 4.59 -33.79 -1.91
C LEU A 128 4.06 -35.06 -2.57
N SER A 129 3.61 -34.99 -3.82
CA SER A 129 3.15 -36.16 -4.58
C SER A 129 4.24 -37.23 -4.68
N GLU A 130 5.46 -36.84 -5.08
CA GLU A 130 6.60 -37.76 -5.19
C GLU A 130 6.97 -38.39 -3.84
N SER A 131 6.86 -37.63 -2.75
CA SER A 131 7.12 -38.14 -1.39
C SER A 131 6.07 -39.19 -0.97
N ILE A 132 4.80 -38.98 -1.34
CA ILE A 132 3.71 -39.92 -1.06
C ILE A 132 3.92 -41.21 -1.85
N ASP A 133 4.28 -41.11 -3.13
CA ASP A 133 4.54 -42.27 -3.99
C ASP A 133 5.69 -43.12 -3.44
N LYS A 134 6.82 -42.48 -3.08
CA LYS A 134 7.96 -43.16 -2.45
C LYS A 134 7.59 -43.82 -1.12
N LEU A 135 6.74 -43.17 -0.32
CA LEU A 135 6.28 -43.73 0.94
C LEU A 135 5.40 -44.98 0.71
N ALA A 136 4.51 -44.93 -0.29
CA ALA A 136 3.66 -46.05 -0.66
C ALA A 136 4.48 -47.24 -1.18
N GLU A 137 5.44 -47.00 -2.08
CA GLU A 137 6.37 -48.02 -2.56
C GLU A 137 7.16 -48.66 -1.41
N GLY A 138 7.73 -47.83 -0.53
CA GLY A 138 8.47 -48.33 0.64
C GLY A 138 7.58 -49.10 1.63
N ALA A 139 6.30 -48.76 1.75
CA ALA A 139 5.35 -49.52 2.56
C ALA A 139 5.06 -50.91 1.99
N GLU A 140 4.87 -51.01 0.67
CA GLU A 140 4.70 -52.30 -0.01
C GLU A 140 5.96 -53.17 0.07
N GLU A 141 7.15 -52.57 -0.05
CA GLU A 141 8.41 -53.30 0.14
C GLU A 141 8.54 -53.83 1.57
N ARG A 142 8.33 -52.99 2.59
CA ARG A 142 8.34 -53.42 4.00
C ARG A 142 7.34 -54.54 4.26
N LYS A 143 6.13 -54.45 3.70
CA LYS A 143 5.11 -55.50 3.82
C LYS A 143 5.59 -56.84 3.24
N LYS A 144 6.26 -56.82 2.08
CA LYS A 144 6.88 -58.03 1.50
C LYS A 144 7.99 -58.60 2.39
N GLN A 145 8.88 -57.74 2.91
CA GLN A 145 9.96 -58.15 3.81
C GLN A 145 9.42 -58.74 5.13
N ILE A 146 8.43 -58.09 5.76
CA ILE A 146 7.76 -58.60 6.96
C ILE A 146 7.12 -59.96 6.67
N LYS A 147 6.42 -60.12 5.54
CA LYS A 147 5.85 -61.41 5.15
C LYS A 147 6.92 -62.49 4.98
N ALA A 148 8.06 -62.17 4.36
CA ALA A 148 9.17 -63.10 4.21
C ALA A 148 9.76 -63.51 5.58
N LEU A 149 9.96 -62.55 6.48
CA LEU A 149 10.41 -62.83 7.85
C LEU A 149 9.41 -63.69 8.61
N MET A 150 8.11 -63.38 8.53
CA MET A 150 7.05 -64.19 9.15
C MET A 150 7.07 -65.64 8.64
N CYS A 151 7.21 -65.86 7.33
CA CYS A 151 7.34 -67.19 6.77
C CYS A 151 8.60 -67.91 7.30
N GLY A 152 9.74 -67.22 7.35
CA GLY A 152 10.98 -67.78 7.91
C GLY A 152 10.84 -68.16 9.39
N SER A 153 10.30 -67.26 10.22
CA SER A 153 10.02 -67.54 11.64
C SER A 153 9.04 -68.68 11.81
N MET A 154 8.00 -68.76 10.98
CA MET A 154 7.03 -69.84 11.00
C MET A 154 7.70 -71.19 10.71
N GLU A 155 8.58 -71.28 9.71
CA GLU A 155 9.29 -72.53 9.42
C GLU A 155 10.29 -72.92 10.51
N LEU A 156 11.00 -71.96 11.12
CA LEU A 156 11.90 -72.23 12.25
C LEU A 156 11.13 -72.75 13.48
N LEU A 157 10.00 -72.13 13.81
CA LEU A 157 9.13 -72.62 14.87
C LEU A 157 8.59 -74.01 14.51
N GLY A 158 8.18 -74.22 13.26
CA GLY A 158 7.73 -75.51 12.77
C GLY A 158 8.78 -76.62 12.91
N ASP A 159 10.02 -76.36 12.53
CA ASP A 159 11.15 -77.28 12.70
C ASP A 159 11.39 -77.61 14.20
N LYS A 160 11.27 -76.62 15.09
CA LYS A 160 11.33 -76.87 16.54
C LYS A 160 10.18 -77.73 17.05
N ILE A 161 8.95 -77.55 16.56
CA ILE A 161 7.83 -78.46 16.87
C ILE A 161 8.20 -79.89 16.43
N ASP A 162 8.74 -80.05 15.22
CA ASP A 162 9.09 -81.35 14.65
C ASP A 162 10.19 -82.06 15.46
N GLN A 163 11.20 -81.31 15.93
CA GLN A 163 12.26 -81.81 16.82
C GLN A 163 11.69 -82.26 18.16
N ARG A 164 10.88 -81.42 18.82
CA ARG A 164 10.28 -81.73 20.13
C ARG A 164 9.33 -82.93 20.04
N PHE A 165 8.50 -82.97 19.00
CA PHE A 165 7.64 -84.12 18.70
C PHE A 165 8.44 -85.42 18.63
N SER A 166 9.52 -85.44 17.84
CA SER A 166 10.36 -86.62 17.68
C SER A 166 11.01 -87.05 19.01
N LYS A 167 11.47 -86.09 19.81
CA LYS A 167 12.02 -86.31 21.16
C LYS A 167 10.99 -86.94 22.09
N TYR A 168 9.78 -86.39 22.16
CA TYR A 168 8.72 -86.86 23.07
C TYR A 168 8.20 -88.25 22.69
N VAL A 169 8.06 -88.52 21.40
CA VAL A 169 7.70 -89.87 20.91
C VAL A 169 8.79 -90.89 21.29
N ALA A 170 10.07 -90.53 21.15
CA ALA A 170 11.18 -91.41 21.52
C ALA A 170 11.24 -91.70 23.04
N MET A 171 10.88 -90.73 23.88
CA MET A 171 10.82 -90.87 25.34
C MET A 171 9.47 -91.45 25.83
N ASN A 172 8.51 -91.64 24.94
CA ASN A 172 7.13 -92.04 25.25
C ASN A 172 6.45 -91.14 26.30
N GLY A 173 6.71 -89.83 26.25
CA GLY A 173 6.19 -88.87 27.21
C GLY A 173 6.78 -87.47 27.06
N ILE A 174 6.12 -86.47 27.67
CA ILE A 174 6.53 -85.06 27.68
C ILE A 174 7.13 -84.73 29.05
N PRO A 175 8.36 -84.21 29.14
CA PRO A 175 8.90 -83.71 30.40
C PRO A 175 8.03 -82.59 30.97
N GLU A 176 7.71 -82.62 32.26
CA GLU A 176 6.83 -81.65 32.94
C GLU A 176 7.23 -80.19 32.71
N ASN A 177 8.54 -79.90 32.74
CA ASN A 177 9.08 -78.56 32.51
C ASN A 177 8.95 -78.06 31.06
N GLU A 178 8.79 -78.95 30.08
CA GLU A 178 8.69 -78.58 28.66
C GLU A 178 7.23 -78.47 28.18
N VAL A 179 6.24 -78.81 29.01
CA VAL A 179 4.81 -78.80 28.62
C VAL A 179 4.34 -77.39 28.24
N SER A 180 4.59 -76.39 29.07
CA SER A 180 4.17 -75.00 28.80
C SER A 180 4.98 -74.36 27.67
N GLU A 181 6.28 -74.69 27.58
CA GLU A 181 7.14 -74.22 26.49
C GLU A 181 6.67 -74.75 25.14
N PHE A 182 6.28 -76.03 25.07
CA PHE A 182 5.77 -76.63 23.85
C PHE A 182 4.43 -76.02 23.42
N ASP A 183 3.55 -75.73 24.37
CA ASP A 183 2.29 -75.02 24.12
C ASP A 183 2.56 -73.60 23.59
N GLY A 184 3.44 -72.84 24.24
CA GLY A 184 3.83 -71.50 23.81
C GLY A 184 4.42 -71.47 22.39
N LEU A 185 5.26 -72.46 22.07
CA LEU A 185 5.89 -72.59 20.76
C LEU A 185 4.85 -72.91 19.67
N PHE A 186 3.89 -73.79 19.95
CA PHE A 186 2.79 -74.08 19.02
C PHE A 186 1.84 -72.89 18.83
N PHE A 187 1.50 -72.15 19.89
CA PHE A 187 0.64 -70.98 19.77
C PHE A 187 1.30 -69.86 18.94
N ALA A 188 2.59 -69.59 19.15
CA ALA A 188 3.35 -68.66 18.33
C ALA A 188 3.36 -69.08 16.85
N TYR A 189 3.55 -70.37 16.57
CA TYR A 189 3.45 -70.93 15.22
C TYR A 189 2.07 -70.72 14.60
N LYS A 190 0.99 -70.94 15.37
CA LYS A 190 -0.40 -70.78 14.89
C LYS A 190 -0.75 -69.33 14.60
N LEU A 191 -0.25 -68.37 15.40
CA LEU A 191 -0.41 -66.93 15.15
C LEU A 191 0.22 -66.48 13.82
N LEU A 192 1.24 -67.19 13.34
CA LEU A 192 1.87 -66.96 12.03
C LEU A 192 1.17 -67.71 10.89
N ASN A 193 -0.08 -68.18 11.08
CA ASN A 193 -0.84 -68.99 10.13
C ASN A 193 -0.14 -70.31 9.74
N GLY A 194 0.39 -71.00 10.75
CA GLY A 194 0.98 -72.33 10.61
C GLY A 194 0.07 -73.38 9.96
N ASN A 195 0.68 -74.40 9.35
CA ASN A 195 -0.03 -75.44 8.59
C ASN A 195 -0.69 -76.51 9.47
N HIS A 196 -1.65 -77.24 8.88
CA HIS A 196 -2.40 -78.28 9.58
C HIS A 196 -1.56 -79.53 9.93
N GLY A 197 -0.44 -79.77 9.25
CA GLY A 197 0.41 -80.94 9.50
C GLY A 197 1.07 -80.89 10.88
N ARG A 198 1.61 -79.73 11.27
CA ARG A 198 2.24 -79.55 12.59
C ARG A 198 1.21 -79.41 13.72
N GLU A 199 -0.01 -78.97 13.40
CA GLU A 199 -1.15 -79.00 14.32
C GLU A 199 -1.56 -80.42 14.72
N GLN A 200 -1.52 -81.38 13.79
CA GLN A 200 -1.79 -82.78 14.10
C GLN A 200 -0.72 -83.37 15.03
N LYS A 201 0.56 -83.05 14.80
CA LYS A 201 1.67 -83.48 15.67
C LYS A 201 1.52 -82.94 17.10
N TYR A 202 1.13 -81.68 17.22
CA TYR A 202 0.83 -81.07 18.53
C TYR A 202 -0.30 -81.81 19.25
N LYS A 203 -1.44 -82.05 18.57
CA LYS A 203 -2.58 -82.79 19.13
C LYS A 203 -2.19 -84.19 19.58
N TYR A 204 -1.44 -84.93 18.74
CA TYR A 204 -0.95 -86.26 19.09
C TYR A 204 -0.17 -86.25 20.40
N VAL A 205 0.79 -85.34 20.53
CA VAL A 205 1.60 -85.19 21.75
C VAL A 205 0.73 -84.91 22.97
N LYS A 206 -0.25 -83.99 22.88
CA LYS A 206 -1.11 -83.62 24.02
C LYS A 206 -2.12 -84.69 24.41
N GLU A 207 -2.63 -85.46 23.44
CA GLU A 207 -3.70 -86.44 23.66
C GLU A 207 -3.17 -87.84 23.98
N HIS A 208 -1.97 -88.20 23.51
CA HIS A 208 -1.49 -89.59 23.53
C HIS A 208 -0.22 -89.82 24.36
N LEU A 209 0.50 -88.76 24.78
CA LEU A 209 1.73 -88.91 25.56
C LEU A 209 1.53 -88.47 27.03
N PRO A 210 1.96 -89.27 28.01
CA PRO A 210 1.89 -88.91 29.42
C PRO A 210 2.94 -87.84 29.78
N VAL A 211 2.68 -87.08 30.84
CA VAL A 211 3.67 -86.15 31.41
C VAL A 211 4.64 -86.92 32.30
N LEU A 212 5.93 -86.75 32.06
CA LEU A 212 7.01 -87.37 32.81
C LEU A 212 7.52 -86.38 33.88
N PRO A 213 7.59 -86.77 35.16
CA PRO A 213 8.15 -85.93 36.20
C PRO A 213 9.66 -85.73 35.96
N VAL A 214 10.15 -84.52 36.21
CA VAL A 214 11.57 -84.18 36.02
C VAL A 214 12.21 -83.89 37.37
N GLU A 215 13.18 -84.72 37.77
CA GLU A 215 14.03 -84.42 38.92
C GLU A 215 15.08 -83.38 38.50
N ILE A 216 14.94 -82.16 39.02
CA ILE A 216 15.93 -81.11 38.82
C ILE A 216 17.06 -81.37 39.83
N ASN A 217 18.24 -81.74 39.35
CA ASN A 217 19.45 -81.82 40.16
C ASN A 217 20.32 -80.59 39.85
N PRO A 218 20.11 -79.44 40.52
CA PRO A 218 20.92 -78.25 40.26
C PRO A 218 22.35 -78.51 40.72
N VAL A 219 23.30 -78.54 39.78
CA VAL A 219 24.72 -78.43 40.09
C VAL A 219 25.00 -76.97 40.34
N TYR A 220 25.15 -76.59 41.62
CA TYR A 220 25.69 -75.29 41.99
C TYR A 220 27.22 -75.39 41.95
N ASP A 221 27.86 -74.67 41.03
CA ASP A 221 29.32 -74.47 41.10
C ASP A 221 29.61 -73.55 42.30
N GLU A 222 30.00 -74.12 43.44
CA GLU A 222 30.45 -73.40 44.64
C GLU A 222 31.89 -72.86 44.51
N GLU A 223 32.36 -72.52 43.31
CA GLU A 223 33.69 -71.94 43.09
C GLU A 223 33.61 -70.55 42.44
N ASN A 224 33.17 -69.54 43.20
CA ASN A 224 33.68 -68.15 43.03
C ASN A 224 33.29 -67.20 44.18
N THR A 225 33.40 -67.65 45.43
CA THR A 225 33.28 -66.78 46.62
C THR A 225 34.50 -66.82 47.55
N GLU A 226 35.69 -67.12 47.02
CA GLU A 226 36.95 -66.79 47.70
C GLU A 226 38.02 -66.37 46.68
N LYS A 227 38.11 -65.05 46.42
CA LYS A 227 39.35 -64.23 46.46
C LYS A 227 39.08 -62.78 46.06
#